data_AF-A0A0B7GSN7-F1
#
_entry.id   AF-A0A0B7GSN7-F1
#
_cell.length_a   1.000
_cell.length_b   1.000
_cell.length_c   1.000
_cell.angle_alpha   90.00
_cell.angle_beta   90.00
_cell.angle_gamma   90.00
#
_symmetry.space_group_name_H-M   'P 1'
#
loop_
_entity.id
_entity.type
_entity.pdbx_description
1 polymer ?
#
loop_
_entity_poly.entity_id
_entity_poly.type
_entity_poly.pdbx_seq_one_letter_code
_entity_poly.pdbx_strand_id
1 'polypeptide(L)'
;MDALEVYEKNEVEYKSQNEGLMHACGHDGHMAMLLGAAHILNEVKDQISREVVLFFQPAEEVASGAKTMIAESKILDTVDACFAIHL
;
A
#
# COMPACT_ATOMS: atom_id res chain seq x y z
N MET A 1 -2.54 6.26 0.56
CA MET A 1 -1.69 5.88 -0.59
C MET A 1 -1.82 6.94 -1.66
N ASP A 2 -0.94 6.96 -2.65
CA ASP A 2 -1.09 7.82 -3.81
C ASP A 2 -2.28 7.43 -4.69
N ALA A 3 -2.80 8.41 -5.41
CA ALA A 3 -3.92 8.33 -6.34
C ALA A 3 -3.48 8.94 -7.68
N LEU A 4 -4.37 8.96 -8.66
CA LEU A 4 -4.10 9.51 -10.00
C LEU A 4 -4.87 10.79 -10.26
N GLU A 5 -4.32 11.64 -11.14
CA GLU A 5 -5.00 12.79 -11.74
C GLU A 5 -6.04 12.32 -12.79
N VAL A 6 -7.13 11.73 -12.29
CA VAL A 6 -8.22 11.19 -13.07
C VAL A 6 -9.55 11.66 -12.48
N TYR A 7 -10.42 12.20 -13.32
CA TYR A 7 -11.78 12.55 -12.92
C TYR A 7 -12.63 11.30 -12.75
N GLU A 8 -13.12 11.06 -11.53
CA GLU A 8 -13.97 9.90 -11.26
C GLU A 8 -15.35 10.06 -11.90
N LYS A 9 -15.67 9.16 -12.83
CA LYS A 9 -16.96 9.13 -13.54
C LYS A 9 -17.98 8.15 -12.94
N ASN A 10 -17.58 7.40 -11.92
CA ASN A 10 -18.45 6.46 -11.25
C ASN A 10 -19.50 7.23 -10.43
N GLU A 11 -20.69 6.64 -10.31
CA GLU A 11 -21.78 7.14 -9.48
C GLU A 11 -21.98 6.17 -8.32
N VAL A 12 -21.10 6.27 -7.34
CA VAL A 12 -21.05 5.41 -6.14
C VAL A 12 -21.00 6.27 -4.88
N GLU A 13 -21.52 5.75 -3.77
CA GLU A 13 -21.61 6.51 -2.50
C GLU A 13 -20.25 6.90 -1.92
N TYR A 14 -19.20 6.16 -2.25
CA TYR A 14 -17.83 6.35 -1.76
C TYR A 14 -16.91 7.05 -2.78
N LYS A 15 -17.49 7.74 -3.77
CA LYS A 15 -16.76 8.50 -4.78
C LYS A 15 -15.77 9.49 -4.15
N SER A 16 -14.64 9.72 -4.82
CA SER A 16 -13.67 10.73 -4.44
C SER A 16 -14.33 12.08 -4.20
N GLN A 17 -14.01 12.68 -3.05
CA GLN A 17 -14.40 14.05 -2.71
C GLN A 17 -13.38 15.08 -3.20
N ASN A 18 -12.25 14.63 -3.75
CA ASN A 18 -11.21 15.48 -4.33
C ASN A 18 -11.40 15.52 -5.84
N GLU A 19 -11.91 16.65 -6.35
CA GLU A 19 -12.20 16.80 -7.78
C GLU A 19 -10.94 16.62 -8.63
N GLY A 20 -11.03 15.80 -9.68
CA GLY A 20 -9.91 15.49 -10.57
C GLY A 20 -8.93 14.45 -10.03
N LEU A 21 -9.14 13.91 -8.82
CA LEU A 21 -8.33 12.84 -8.25
C LEU A 21 -9.16 11.58 -7.98
N MET A 22 -8.61 10.41 -8.30
CA MET A 22 -9.27 9.12 -8.09
C MET A 22 -8.22 8.04 -7.78
N HIS A 23 -8.55 7.11 -6.89
CA HIS A 23 -7.82 5.84 -6.77
C HIS A 23 -8.17 4.90 -7.94
N ALA A 24 -7.84 5.31 -9.16
CA ALA A 24 -8.18 4.57 -10.38
C ALA A 24 -7.35 3.29 -10.58
N CYS A 25 -6.30 3.08 -9.77
CA CYS A 25 -5.44 1.90 -9.76
C CYS A 25 -5.69 0.96 -8.56
N GLY A 26 -6.72 1.25 -7.75
CA GLY A 26 -7.11 0.39 -6.61
C GLY A 26 -6.20 0.46 -5.39
N HIS A 27 -5.34 1.49 -5.30
CA HIS A 27 -4.40 1.70 -4.18
C HIS A 27 -5.11 1.87 -2.82
N ASP A 28 -6.35 2.37 -2.81
CA ASP A 28 -7.23 2.34 -1.64
C ASP A 28 -7.56 0.91 -1.20
N GLY A 29 -7.88 0.03 -2.14
CA GLY A 29 -8.09 -1.40 -1.92
C GLY A 29 -6.85 -2.09 -1.36
N HIS A 30 -5.66 -1.84 -1.93
CA HIS A 30 -4.40 -2.41 -1.41
C HIS A 30 -4.12 -1.98 0.03
N MET A 31 -4.35 -0.70 0.36
CA MET A 31 -4.18 -0.20 1.72
C MET A 31 -5.13 -0.89 2.71
N ALA A 32 -6.42 -1.00 2.34
CA ALA A 32 -7.42 -1.64 3.18
C ALA A 32 -7.07 -3.13 3.42
N MET A 33 -6.67 -3.84 2.37
CA MET A 33 -6.25 -5.24 2.46
C MET A 33 -5.01 -5.41 3.34
N LEU A 34 -3.98 -4.56 3.18
CA LEU A 34 -2.75 -4.66 3.97
C LEU A 34 -2.99 -4.29 5.44
N LEU A 35 -3.87 -3.32 5.74
CA LEU A 35 -4.30 -3.04 7.11
C LEU A 35 -5.06 -4.23 7.73
N GLY A 36 -5.92 -4.90 6.95
CA GLY A 36 -6.58 -6.13 7.38
C GLY A 36 -5.58 -7.26 7.67
N ALA A 37 -4.60 -7.44 6.79
CA ALA A 37 -3.51 -8.40 7.02
C ALA A 37 -2.70 -8.04 8.27
N ALA A 38 -2.38 -6.76 8.49
CA ALA A 38 -1.69 -6.27 9.68
C ALA A 38 -2.43 -6.65 10.97
N HIS A 39 -3.75 -6.46 10.97
CA HIS A 39 -4.61 -6.82 12.10
C HIS A 39 -4.53 -8.32 12.41
N ILE A 40 -4.75 -9.18 11.41
CA ILE A 40 -4.71 -10.64 11.55
C ILE A 40 -3.31 -11.12 11.97
N LEU A 41 -2.25 -10.60 11.34
CA LEU A 41 -0.87 -10.95 11.66
C LEU A 41 -0.53 -10.61 13.11
N ASN A 42 -1.04 -9.49 13.62
CA ASN A 42 -0.85 -9.12 15.02
C ASN A 42 -1.60 -10.05 16.00
N GLU A 43 -2.78 -10.57 15.63
CA GLU A 43 -3.52 -11.54 16.45
C GLU A 43 -2.79 -12.89 16.56
N VAL A 44 -2.06 -13.30 15.51
CA VAL A 44 -1.33 -14.57 15.48
C VAL A 44 0.18 -14.41 15.69
N LYS A 45 0.65 -13.23 16.10
CA LYS A 45 2.09 -12.91 16.14
C LYS A 45 2.96 -13.89 16.93
N ASP A 46 2.42 -14.47 18.01
CA ASP A 46 3.14 -15.43 18.86
C ASP A 46 3.37 -16.79 18.16
N GLN A 47 2.67 -17.03 17.04
CA GLN A 47 2.84 -18.20 16.18
C GLN A 47 3.82 -17.95 15.02
N ILE A 48 4.23 -16.69 14.81
CA ILE A 48 5.11 -16.30 13.72
C ILE A 48 6.56 -16.31 14.23
N SER A 49 7.39 -17.15 13.62
CA SER A 49 8.80 -17.32 14.02
C SER A 49 9.76 -16.28 13.44
N ARG A 50 9.24 -15.37 12.62
CA ARG A 50 10.00 -14.35 11.85
C ARG A 50 9.33 -12.99 11.97
N GLU A 51 10.10 -11.96 11.68
CA GLU A 51 9.56 -10.60 11.57
C GLU A 51 8.78 -10.45 10.26
N VAL A 52 7.66 -9.73 10.32
CA VAL A 52 6.91 -9.31 9.15
C VAL A 52 6.93 -7.79 9.11
N VAL A 53 7.52 -7.24 8.06
CA VAL A 53 7.56 -5.79 7.80
C VAL A 53 6.44 -5.43 6.83
N LEU A 54 5.61 -4.48 7.23
CA LEU A 54 4.52 -3.97 6.39
C LEU A 54 4.96 -2.69 5.70
N PHE A 55 4.87 -2.67 4.36
CA PHE A 55 5.36 -1.57 3.54
C PHE A 55 4.21 -0.82 2.89
N PHE A 56 3.92 0.40 3.40
CA PHE A 56 2.91 1.29 2.83
C PHE A 56 3.61 2.35 1.97
N GLN A 57 3.84 2.03 0.69
CA GLN A 57 4.74 2.77 -0.18
C GLN A 57 4.07 3.94 -0.93
N PRO A 58 4.34 5.22 -0.62
CA PRO A 58 3.77 6.33 -1.40
C PRO A 58 4.35 6.39 -2.82
N ALA A 59 3.74 7.18 -3.72
CA ALA A 59 4.32 7.59 -5.00
C ALA A 59 4.79 6.43 -5.91
N GLU A 60 3.96 5.39 -5.99
CA GLU A 60 4.10 4.28 -6.94
C GLU A 60 3.84 4.76 -8.38
N GLU A 61 2.82 5.58 -8.59
CA GLU A 61 2.36 6.01 -9.93
C GLU A 61 3.41 6.83 -10.70
N VAL A 62 4.36 7.41 -9.97
CA VAL A 62 5.50 8.18 -10.51
C VAL A 62 6.83 7.43 -10.35
N ALA A 63 6.78 6.14 -10.00
CA ALA A 63 7.91 5.23 -9.84
C ALA A 63 9.05 5.75 -8.94
N SER A 64 8.71 6.51 -7.89
CA SER A 64 9.70 7.15 -7.01
C SER A 64 9.68 6.60 -5.58
N GLY A 65 8.53 6.12 -5.12
CA GLY A 65 8.31 5.63 -3.76
C GLY A 65 9.29 4.59 -3.27
N ALA A 66 9.33 3.46 -3.98
CA ALA A 66 10.17 2.31 -3.63
C ALA A 66 11.64 2.72 -3.44
N LYS A 67 12.19 3.46 -4.40
CA LYS A 67 13.59 3.88 -4.39
C LYS A 67 13.91 4.78 -3.20
N THR A 68 13.04 5.75 -2.90
CA THR A 68 13.20 6.66 -1.76
C THR A 68 13.14 5.89 -0.45
N MET A 69 12.12 5.06 -0.25
CA MET A 69 11.98 4.28 0.98
C MET A 69 13.16 3.32 1.21
N ILE A 70 13.63 2.63 0.16
CA ILE A 70 14.80 1.75 0.25
C ILE A 70 16.04 2.54 0.69
N ALA A 71 16.28 3.71 0.09
CA ALA A 71 17.43 4.54 0.39
C ALA A 71 17.41 5.08 1.82
N GLU A 72 16.24 5.45 2.33
CA GLU A 72 16.08 6.03 3.68
C GLU A 72 16.07 4.98 4.80
N SER A 73 15.44 3.83 4.56
CA SER A 73 15.27 2.78 5.58
C SER A 73 16.40 1.76 5.64
N LYS A 74 17.14 1.57 4.53
CA LYS A 74 18.06 0.42 4.32
C LYS A 74 17.38 -0.94 4.52
N ILE A 75 16.07 -1.02 4.28
CA ILE A 75 15.27 -2.22 4.56
C ILE A 75 15.74 -3.47 3.79
N LEU A 76 16.40 -3.31 2.65
CA LEU A 76 16.91 -4.43 1.87
C LEU A 76 18.02 -5.21 2.61
N ASP A 77 18.66 -4.62 3.61
CA ASP A 77 19.66 -5.29 4.44
C ASP A 77 19.02 -6.18 5.52
N THR A 78 17.71 -6.06 5.74
CA THR A 78 16.99 -6.68 6.87
C THR A 78 15.91 -7.69 6.45
N VAL A 79 15.54 -7.73 5.16
CA VAL A 79 14.45 -8.60 4.67
C VAL A 79 14.96 -9.68 3.72
N ASP A 80 14.46 -10.91 3.89
CA ASP A 80 14.80 -12.05 3.03
C ASP A 80 13.92 -12.15 1.78
N ALA A 81 12.68 -11.65 1.86
CA ALA A 81 11.68 -11.75 0.80
C ALA A 81 10.69 -10.59 0.85
N CYS A 82 10.12 -10.25 -0.31
CA CYS A 82 9.08 -9.24 -0.46
C CYS A 82 7.91 -9.83 -1.26
N PHE A 83 6.68 -9.55 -0.81
CA PHE A 83 5.45 -9.99 -1.45
C PHE A 83 4.56 -8.77 -1.72
N ALA A 84 3.90 -8.76 -2.88
CA ALA A 84 2.98 -7.70 -3.27
C ALA A 84 1.84 -8.28 -4.12
N ILE A 85 0.74 -7.54 -4.20
CA ILE A 85 -0.44 -7.87 -5.00
C ILE A 85 -0.93 -6.62 -5.73
N HIS A 86 -1.62 -6.81 -6.85
CA HIS A 86 -2.33 -5.77 -7.59
C HIS A 86 -3.78 -6.21 -7.80
N LEU A 87 -4.71 -5.24 -7.90
CA LEU A 87 -6.15 -5.45 -8.11
C LEU A 87 -6.53 -5.09 -9.55
#